data_AF-A0A3M0KAX8-F1
#
_entry.id   AF-A0A3M0KAX8-F1
#
_cell.length_a   1.000
_cell.length_b   1.000
_cell.length_c   1.000
_cell.angle_alpha   90.00
_cell.angle_beta   90.00
_cell.angle_gamma   90.00
#
_symmetry.space_group_name_H-M   'P 1'
#
loop_
_entity.id
_entity.type
_entity.pdbx_description
1 polymer ?
#
loop_
_entity_poly.entity_id
_entity_poly.type
_entity_poly.pdbx_seq_one_letter_code
_entity_poly.pdbx_strand_id
1 'polypeptide(L)'
;MIQDLRGLRKDYTRRPDESIISRLVRLWDAGGEATMLDGTEARHLGSLSHDPVIDQEMMREASPCSLWERVLGSVAQRYLCADDLYMQQTQWKTIEQGIQRLREMAVAEIVFSDDINTRNPDLVPCTPVMWRKLVRLGPQEYSSALAIMKWDETEETVLDMAKKL
;
A
#
# COMPACT_ATOMS: atom_id res chain seq x y z
N MET A 1 4.24 4.58 -25.40
CA MET A 1 4.32 5.84 -24.65
C MET A 1 5.47 5.65 -23.68
N ILE A 2 6.62 6.27 -23.92
CA ILE A 2 7.77 6.13 -23.02
C ILE A 2 7.40 6.91 -21.75
N GLN A 3 7.17 6.20 -20.65
CA GLN A 3 6.98 6.83 -19.35
C GLN A 3 8.27 7.61 -19.02
N ASP A 4 8.12 8.89 -18.67
CA ASP A 4 9.26 9.68 -18.21
C ASP A 4 9.65 9.18 -16.81
N LEU A 5 10.67 8.32 -16.75
CA LEU A 5 11.24 7.79 -15.50
C LEU A 5 11.60 8.92 -14.52
N ARG A 6 11.88 10.15 -15.02
CA ARG A 6 12.10 11.32 -14.15
C ARG A 6 10.84 11.81 -13.47
N GLY A 7 9.70 11.78 -14.16
CA GLY A 7 8.39 12.09 -13.59
C GLY A 7 8.05 11.09 -12.48
N LEU A 8 8.21 9.80 -12.77
CA LEU A 8 7.97 8.73 -11.81
C LEU A 8 8.83 8.85 -10.55
N ARG A 9 10.12 9.15 -10.70
CA ARG A 9 11.03 9.39 -9.57
C ARG A 9 10.57 10.56 -8.71
N LYS A 10 10.06 11.63 -9.33
CA LYS A 10 9.53 12.79 -8.62
C LYS A 10 8.27 12.42 -7.84
N ASP A 11 7.38 11.64 -8.44
CA ASP A 11 6.13 11.22 -7.81
C ASP A 11 6.38 10.25 -6.64
N TYR A 12 7.43 9.43 -6.73
CA TYR A 12 7.83 8.52 -5.64
C TYR A 12 8.83 9.13 -4.64
N THR A 13 9.29 10.37 -4.83
CA THR A 13 10.20 11.02 -3.88
C THR A 13 9.58 11.04 -2.48
N ARG A 14 10.35 10.60 -1.48
CA ARG A 14 9.90 10.48 -0.08
C ARG A 14 9.47 11.84 0.44
N ARG A 15 8.23 11.93 0.96
CA ARG A 15 7.80 13.11 1.74
C ARG A 15 8.39 13.02 3.16
N PRO A 16 8.63 14.15 3.83
CA PRO A 16 9.05 14.13 5.24
C PRO A 16 8.09 13.29 6.09
N ASP A 17 8.64 12.45 6.96
CA ASP A 17 7.90 11.59 7.90
C ASP A 17 6.94 10.56 7.27
N GLU A 18 7.06 10.35 5.97
CA GLU A 18 6.26 9.35 5.27
C GLU A 18 6.76 7.93 5.56
N SER A 19 5.82 7.07 5.96
CA SER A 19 6.03 5.64 6.14
C SER A 19 6.18 4.92 4.80
N ILE A 20 6.80 3.74 4.81
CA ILE A 20 6.93 2.93 3.58
C ILE A 20 5.55 2.61 3.00
N ILE A 21 4.58 2.28 3.85
CA ILE A 21 3.26 1.82 3.44
C ILE A 21 2.40 2.94 2.85
N SER A 22 2.47 4.16 3.40
CA SER A 22 1.82 5.34 2.81
C SER A 22 2.38 5.62 1.41
N ARG A 23 3.69 5.41 1.22
CA ARG A 23 4.33 5.61 -0.08
C ARG A 23 3.91 4.55 -1.11
N LEU A 24 3.66 3.31 -0.68
CA LEU A 24 3.11 2.26 -1.54
C LEU A 24 1.70 2.61 -2.04
N VAL A 25 0.83 3.12 -1.17
CA VAL A 25 -0.50 3.59 -1.60
C VAL A 25 -0.39 4.70 -2.65
N ARG A 26 0.53 5.66 -2.46
CA ARG A 26 0.76 6.70 -3.49
C ARG A 26 1.31 6.16 -4.80
N LEU A 27 2.15 5.14 -4.77
CA LEU A 27 2.66 4.49 -5.97
C LEU A 27 1.52 3.83 -6.76
N TRP A 28 0.62 3.16 -6.05
CA TRP A 28 -0.59 2.63 -6.66
C TRP A 28 -1.42 3.74 -7.30
N ASP A 29 -1.72 4.82 -6.57
CA ASP A 29 -2.51 5.96 -7.06
C ASP A 29 -1.86 6.69 -8.25
N ALA A 30 -0.52 6.68 -8.33
CA ALA A 30 0.24 7.24 -9.43
C ALA A 30 0.28 6.35 -10.68
N GLY A 31 -0.40 5.19 -10.67
CA GLY A 31 -0.42 4.25 -11.80
C GLY A 31 0.82 3.36 -11.85
N GLY A 32 1.41 3.03 -10.69
CA GLY A 32 2.54 2.11 -10.60
C GLY A 32 2.29 0.75 -11.26
N GLU A 33 1.03 0.31 -11.29
CA GLU A 33 0.62 -0.93 -11.97
C GLU A 33 0.67 -0.82 -13.50
N ALA A 34 0.38 0.35 -14.06
CA ALA A 34 0.49 0.60 -15.49
C ALA A 34 1.93 0.91 -15.94
N THR A 35 2.88 0.92 -15.00
CA THR A 35 4.27 1.30 -15.22
C THR A 35 5.15 0.08 -15.38
N MET A 36 5.26 -0.42 -16.61
CA MET A 36 6.11 -1.58 -16.91
C MET A 36 7.58 -1.17 -16.94
N LEU A 37 8.42 -1.93 -16.25
CA LEU A 37 9.87 -1.73 -16.22
C LEU A 37 10.61 -3.04 -16.45
N ASP A 38 11.54 -3.04 -17.39
CA ASP A 38 12.56 -4.08 -17.46
C ASP A 38 13.67 -3.87 -16.41
N GLY A 39 14.56 -4.86 -16.25
CA GLY A 39 15.67 -4.76 -15.30
C GLY A 39 16.67 -3.63 -15.59
N THR A 40 16.76 -3.15 -16.82
CA THR A 40 17.63 -2.03 -17.21
C THR A 40 16.99 -0.69 -16.84
N GLU A 41 15.71 -0.52 -17.14
CA GLU A 41 14.92 0.66 -16.77
C GLU A 41 14.85 0.82 -15.24
N ALA A 42 14.66 -0.28 -14.52
CA ALA A 42 14.67 -0.30 -13.04
C ALA A 42 16.02 0.19 -12.47
N ARG A 43 17.15 -0.21 -13.06
CA ARG A 43 18.48 0.27 -12.65
C ARG A 43 18.67 1.77 -12.95
N HIS A 44 18.14 2.25 -14.08
CA HIS A 44 18.21 3.67 -14.43
C HIS A 44 17.31 4.56 -13.55
N LEU A 45 16.23 4.01 -13.00
CA LEU A 45 15.32 4.72 -12.10
C LEU A 45 16.03 5.14 -10.79
N GLY A 46 17.00 4.34 -10.35
CA GLY A 46 17.80 4.58 -9.15
C GLY A 46 17.05 4.26 -7.84
N SER A 47 17.58 4.73 -6.72
CA SER A 47 16.95 4.54 -5.40
C SER A 47 15.62 5.26 -5.36
N LEU A 48 14.56 4.47 -5.24
CA LEU A 48 13.22 4.95 -4.99
C LEU A 48 12.93 4.89 -3.50
N SER A 49 13.41 3.83 -2.84
CA SER A 49 12.94 3.53 -1.50
C SER A 49 13.71 4.22 -0.38
N HIS A 50 14.97 4.56 -0.63
CA HIS A 50 15.94 4.95 0.40
C HIS A 50 16.13 3.86 1.48
N ASP A 51 15.66 2.63 1.23
CA ASP A 51 15.97 1.44 2.01
C ASP A 51 16.88 0.57 1.12
N PRO A 52 18.12 0.28 1.57
CA PRO A 52 19.11 -0.39 0.73
C PRO A 52 18.68 -1.81 0.31
N VAL A 53 17.90 -2.51 1.13
CA VAL A 53 17.43 -3.86 0.81
C VAL A 53 16.34 -3.80 -0.25
N ILE A 54 15.37 -2.88 -0.10
CA ILE A 54 14.30 -2.71 -1.08
C ILE A 54 14.89 -2.27 -2.42
N ASP A 55 15.80 -1.30 -2.42
CA ASP A 55 16.42 -0.82 -3.67
C ASP A 55 17.24 -1.92 -4.36
N GLN A 56 17.96 -2.75 -3.59
CA GLN A 56 18.71 -3.88 -4.14
C GLN A 56 17.79 -4.92 -4.77
N GLU A 57 16.72 -5.31 -4.07
CA GLU A 57 15.77 -6.32 -4.55
C GLU A 57 15.00 -5.82 -5.79
N MET A 58 14.67 -4.53 -5.85
CA MET A 58 14.05 -3.92 -7.03
C MET A 58 14.94 -4.02 -8.28
N MET A 59 16.26 -3.95 -8.11
CA MET A 59 17.23 -4.06 -9.21
C MET A 59 17.55 -5.52 -9.60
N ARG A 60 17.18 -6.49 -8.77
CA ARG A 60 17.49 -7.91 -8.95
C ARG A 60 16.59 -8.56 -10.00
N GLU A 61 15.32 -8.17 -10.06
CA GLU A 61 14.34 -8.73 -11.00
C GLU A 61 14.70 -8.35 -12.44
N ALA A 62 15.02 -9.35 -13.26
CA ALA A 62 15.44 -9.15 -14.64
C ALA A 62 14.24 -9.17 -15.61
N SER A 63 13.16 -9.85 -15.24
CA SER A 63 11.95 -9.93 -16.06
C SER A 63 11.19 -8.59 -16.05
N PRO A 64 10.58 -8.21 -17.18
CA PRO A 64 9.65 -7.08 -17.20
C PRO A 64 8.41 -7.37 -16.33
N CYS A 65 8.10 -6.46 -15.43
CA CYS A 65 6.91 -6.47 -14.57
C CYS A 65 6.49 -5.04 -14.27
N SER A 66 5.32 -4.85 -13.66
CA SER A 66 4.93 -3.50 -13.25
C SER A 66 5.81 -2.99 -12.11
N LEU A 67 5.97 -1.67 -11.99
CA LEU A 67 6.67 -1.06 -10.87
C LEU A 67 5.98 -1.43 -9.54
N TRP A 68 4.65 -1.55 -9.56
CA TRP A 68 3.89 -2.01 -8.41
C TRP A 68 4.32 -3.41 -7.96
N GLU A 69 4.32 -4.38 -8.87
CA GLU A 69 4.74 -5.76 -8.58
C GLU A 69 6.18 -5.83 -8.10
N ARG A 70 7.09 -5.10 -8.77
CA ARG A 70 8.51 -5.06 -8.43
C ARG A 70 8.74 -4.52 -7.02
N VAL A 71 8.05 -3.43 -6.65
CA VAL A 71 8.17 -2.82 -5.31
C VAL A 71 7.55 -3.72 -4.26
N LEU A 72 6.37 -4.31 -4.50
CA LEU A 72 5.73 -5.24 -3.57
C LEU A 72 6.65 -6.42 -3.24
N GLY A 73 7.23 -7.06 -4.27
CA GLY A 73 8.16 -8.17 -4.08
C GLY A 73 9.39 -7.75 -3.25
N SER A 74 9.93 -6.57 -3.50
CA SER A 74 11.09 -6.04 -2.78
C SER A 74 10.79 -5.71 -1.32
N VAL A 75 9.58 -5.20 -1.04
CA VAL A 75 9.10 -4.97 0.34
C VAL A 75 8.89 -6.30 1.06
N ALA A 76 8.32 -7.31 0.39
CA ALA A 76 8.13 -8.65 0.96
C ALA A 76 9.46 -9.33 1.35
N GLN A 77 10.57 -9.02 0.66
CA GLN A 77 11.91 -9.50 1.05
C GLN A 77 12.50 -8.74 2.26
N ARG A 78 12.03 -7.52 2.54
CA ARG A 78 12.57 -6.65 3.59
C ARG A 78 11.88 -6.84 4.95
N TYR A 79 10.60 -7.21 4.96
CA TYR A 79 9.77 -7.30 6.16
C TYR A 79 9.31 -8.75 6.35
N LEU A 80 9.09 -9.17 7.62
CA LEU A 80 8.76 -10.57 7.92
C LEU A 80 7.26 -10.84 7.83
N CYS A 81 6.43 -9.83 8.11
CA CYS A 81 4.97 -9.96 8.10
C CYS A 81 4.25 -8.61 7.98
N ALA A 82 2.93 -8.66 7.75
CA ALA A 82 2.08 -7.48 7.63
C ALA A 82 2.11 -6.58 8.89
N ASP A 83 2.26 -7.18 10.07
CA ASP A 83 2.35 -6.44 11.33
C ASP A 83 3.55 -5.48 11.38
N ASP A 84 4.68 -5.84 10.76
CA ASP A 84 5.86 -4.96 10.70
C ASP A 84 5.58 -3.67 9.93
N LEU A 85 4.72 -3.75 8.91
CA LEU A 85 4.30 -2.59 8.12
C LEU A 85 3.25 -1.76 8.86
N TYR A 86 2.38 -2.40 9.64
CA TYR A 86 1.37 -1.68 10.42
C TYR A 86 1.94 -0.85 11.56
N MET A 87 3.10 -1.22 12.12
CA MET A 87 3.72 -0.49 13.23
C MET A 87 4.03 0.98 12.88
N GLN A 88 4.06 1.32 11.59
CA GLN A 88 4.27 2.69 11.12
C GLN A 88 2.98 3.52 10.99
N GLN A 89 1.81 2.94 11.26
CA GLN A 89 0.56 3.67 11.19
C GLN A 89 0.35 4.58 12.41
N THR A 90 -0.10 5.80 12.16
CA THR A 90 -0.46 6.76 13.20
C THR A 90 -1.97 6.94 13.29
N GLN A 91 -2.43 7.52 14.39
CA GLN A 91 -3.84 7.87 14.58
C GLN A 91 -4.36 8.73 13.41
N TRP A 92 -5.59 8.49 13.02
CA TRP A 92 -6.30 9.32 12.04
C TRP A 92 -7.26 10.27 12.74
N LYS A 93 -7.53 11.43 12.14
CA LYS A 93 -8.40 12.48 12.67
C LYS A 93 -9.56 12.83 11.77
N THR A 94 -9.43 12.55 10.48
CA THR A 94 -10.46 12.81 9.47
C THR A 94 -10.82 11.51 8.74
N ILE A 95 -11.99 11.48 8.11
CA ILE A 95 -12.48 10.34 7.33
C ILE A 95 -11.48 9.98 6.22
N GLU A 96 -10.91 10.97 5.55
CA GLU A 96 -9.92 10.75 4.49
C GLU A 96 -8.66 10.07 5.01
N GLN A 97 -8.21 10.44 6.22
CA GLN A 97 -7.11 9.74 6.88
C GLN A 97 -7.51 8.33 7.29
N GLY A 98 -8.75 8.11 7.74
CA GLY A 98 -9.28 6.77 8.04
C GLY A 98 -9.29 5.87 6.80
N ILE A 99 -9.80 6.35 5.67
CA ILE A 99 -9.77 5.66 4.37
C ILE A 99 -8.32 5.34 3.99
N GLN A 100 -7.41 6.31 4.14
CA GLN A 100 -5.99 6.10 3.86
C GLN A 100 -5.39 4.99 4.75
N ARG A 101 -5.70 4.94 6.05
CA ARG A 101 -5.25 3.86 6.95
C ARG A 101 -5.79 2.50 6.55
N LEU A 102 -7.02 2.46 6.05
CA LEU A 102 -7.63 1.22 5.56
C LEU A 102 -6.93 0.70 4.30
N ARG A 103 -6.65 1.58 3.33
CA ARG A 103 -5.89 1.25 2.11
C ARG A 103 -4.46 0.84 2.43
N GLU A 104 -3.81 1.52 3.37
CA GLU A 104 -2.49 1.10 3.86
C GLU A 104 -2.55 -0.33 4.41
N MET A 105 -3.56 -0.67 5.22
CA MET A 105 -3.67 -2.04 5.73
C MET A 105 -3.85 -3.06 4.60
N ALA A 106 -4.65 -2.71 3.58
CA ALA A 106 -4.84 -3.53 2.39
C ALA A 106 -3.54 -3.78 1.63
N VAL A 107 -2.69 -2.76 1.51
CA VAL A 107 -1.37 -2.90 0.89
C VAL A 107 -0.49 -3.87 1.69
N ALA A 108 -0.52 -3.84 3.03
CA ALA A 108 0.23 -4.81 3.82
C ALA A 108 -0.23 -6.24 3.53
N GLU A 109 -1.54 -6.46 3.47
CA GLU A 109 -2.10 -7.78 3.12
C GLU A 109 -1.64 -8.22 1.72
N ILE A 110 -1.66 -7.32 0.73
CA ILE A 110 -1.17 -7.61 -0.63
C ILE A 110 0.31 -8.00 -0.63
N VAL A 111 1.17 -7.31 0.14
CA VAL A 111 2.61 -7.61 0.20
C VAL A 111 2.88 -9.05 0.65
N PHE A 112 2.05 -9.57 1.57
CA PHE A 112 2.25 -10.89 2.18
C PHE A 112 1.23 -11.94 1.73
N SER A 113 0.41 -11.62 0.72
CA SER A 113 -0.57 -12.54 0.15
C SER A 113 0.09 -13.45 -0.89
N ASP A 114 -0.21 -14.74 -0.81
CA ASP A 114 0.11 -15.71 -1.86
C ASP A 114 -0.85 -15.62 -3.06
N ASP A 115 -1.97 -14.90 -2.92
CA ASP A 115 -2.96 -14.72 -4.00
C ASP A 115 -2.53 -13.62 -4.98
N ILE A 116 -2.13 -14.06 -6.18
CA ILE A 116 -1.68 -13.21 -7.29
C ILE A 116 -2.82 -12.53 -8.04
N ASN A 117 -4.08 -12.93 -7.83
CA ASN A 117 -5.17 -12.54 -8.73
C ASN A 117 -5.65 -11.09 -8.53
N THR A 118 -5.38 -10.49 -7.37
CA THR A 118 -5.81 -9.10 -7.10
C THR A 118 -4.78 -8.34 -6.26
N ARG A 119 -3.92 -7.55 -6.93
CA ARG A 119 -2.98 -6.62 -6.27
C ARG A 119 -3.53 -5.19 -6.15
N ASN A 120 -4.85 -5.02 -6.24
CA ASN A 120 -5.51 -3.72 -6.09
C ASN A 120 -5.93 -3.51 -4.61
N PRO A 121 -5.35 -2.54 -3.89
CA PRO A 121 -5.67 -2.29 -2.48
C PRO A 121 -7.12 -1.89 -2.22
N ASP A 122 -7.85 -1.40 -3.22
CA ASP A 122 -9.25 -1.01 -3.08
C ASP A 122 -10.20 -2.21 -3.18
N LEU A 123 -9.74 -3.33 -3.75
CA LEU A 123 -10.55 -4.54 -3.97
C LEU A 123 -10.21 -5.68 -3.00
N VAL A 124 -9.22 -5.49 -2.12
CA VAL A 124 -8.91 -6.46 -1.05
C VAL A 124 -10.13 -6.59 -0.13
N PRO A 125 -10.57 -7.81 0.22
CA PRO A 125 -11.56 -8.01 1.27
C PRO A 125 -11.08 -7.36 2.55
N CYS A 126 -11.84 -6.40 3.06
CA CYS A 126 -11.49 -5.78 4.32
C CYS A 126 -11.73 -6.83 5.42
N THR A 127 -10.72 -7.13 6.24
CA THR A 127 -10.87 -8.19 7.24
C THR A 127 -11.38 -7.60 8.56
N PRO A 128 -12.02 -8.42 9.44
CA PRO A 128 -12.34 -7.99 10.80
C PRO A 128 -11.12 -7.53 11.61
N VAL A 129 -9.91 -7.94 11.23
CA VAL A 129 -8.65 -7.47 11.84
C VAL A 129 -8.36 -6.03 11.39
N MET A 130 -8.44 -5.76 10.08
CA MET A 130 -8.28 -4.41 9.51
C MET A 130 -9.29 -3.45 10.13
N TRP A 131 -10.57 -3.84 10.20
CA TRP A 131 -11.61 -2.99 10.75
C TRP A 131 -11.38 -2.65 12.22
N ARG A 132 -11.10 -3.65 13.07
CA ARG A 132 -10.80 -3.40 14.49
C ARG A 132 -9.59 -2.50 14.69
N LYS A 133 -8.57 -2.62 13.84
CA LYS A 133 -7.39 -1.73 13.88
C LYS A 133 -7.77 -0.31 13.46
N LEU A 134 -8.58 -0.14 12.41
CA LEU A 134 -9.08 1.17 11.99
C LEU A 134 -9.81 1.89 13.12
N VAL A 135 -10.74 1.20 13.80
CA VAL A 135 -11.51 1.76 14.93
C VAL A 135 -10.58 2.18 16.08
N ARG A 136 -9.54 1.40 16.38
CA ARG A 136 -8.55 1.72 17.42
C ARG A 136 -7.66 2.92 17.09
N LEU A 137 -7.35 3.12 15.81
CA LEU A 137 -6.54 4.25 15.36
C LEU A 137 -7.35 5.55 15.23
N GLY A 138 -8.68 5.46 15.27
CA GLY A 138 -9.57 6.58 15.05
C GLY A 138 -9.84 7.44 16.29
N PRO A 139 -10.42 8.63 16.10
CA PRO A 139 -10.93 9.46 17.19
C PRO A 139 -12.03 8.73 17.96
N GLN A 140 -12.05 8.94 19.28
CA GLN A 140 -13.04 8.31 20.15
C GLN A 140 -14.49 8.65 19.75
N GLU A 141 -14.72 9.84 19.20
CA GLU A 141 -16.01 10.32 18.72
C GLU A 141 -16.60 9.44 17.60
N TYR A 142 -15.76 8.82 16.76
CA TYR A 142 -16.20 7.91 15.71
C TYR A 142 -16.28 6.44 16.18
N SER A 143 -15.69 6.11 17.34
CA SER A 143 -15.56 4.72 17.80
C SER A 143 -16.91 4.01 17.92
N SER A 144 -17.93 4.67 18.49
CA SER A 144 -19.26 4.10 18.63
C SER A 144 -19.96 3.90 17.28
N ALA A 145 -19.85 4.86 16.36
CA ALA A 145 -20.46 4.77 15.03
C ALA A 145 -19.82 3.63 14.22
N LEU A 146 -18.49 3.53 14.23
CA LEU A 146 -17.75 2.49 13.51
C LEU A 146 -17.94 1.09 14.12
N ALA A 147 -18.14 1.00 15.43
CA ALA A 147 -18.43 -0.27 16.10
C ALA A 147 -19.84 -0.79 15.79
N ILE A 148 -20.81 0.11 15.57
CA ILE A 148 -22.20 -0.22 15.22
C ILE A 148 -22.36 -0.48 13.72
N MET A 149 -21.46 0.06 12.91
CA MET A 149 -21.45 -0.15 11.46
C MET A 149 -21.47 -1.65 11.17
N LYS A 150 -22.62 -2.15 10.70
CA LYS A 150 -22.81 -3.57 10.45
C LYS A 150 -21.85 -3.99 9.35
N TRP A 151 -20.91 -4.84 9.72
CA TRP A 151 -20.27 -5.76 8.81
C TRP A 151 -21.37 -6.69 8.30
N ASP A 152 -21.80 -6.52 7.06
CA ASP A 152 -22.61 -7.56 6.42
C ASP A 152 -21.65 -8.73 6.16
N GLU A 153 -22.05 -9.99 6.35
CA GLU A 153 -21.18 -11.17 6.20
C GLU A 153 -20.73 -11.39 4.73
N THR A 154 -21.01 -10.43 3.85
CA THR A 154 -20.45 -10.33 2.52
C THR A 154 -18.96 -9.95 2.61
N GLU A 155 -18.17 -10.46 1.68
CA GLU A 155 -16.73 -10.14 1.52
C GLU A 155 -16.57 -8.67 1.05
N GLU A 156 -16.95 -7.71 1.90
CA GLU A 156 -16.90 -6.29 1.58
C GLU A 156 -15.46 -5.85 1.37
N THR A 157 -15.22 -5.20 0.24
CA THR A 157 -13.88 -4.73 -0.10
C THR A 157 -13.52 -3.47 0.69
N VAL A 158 -12.23 -3.14 0.71
CA VAL A 158 -11.74 -1.85 1.24
C VAL A 158 -12.49 -0.66 0.64
N LEU A 159 -12.81 -0.70 -0.66
CA LEU A 159 -13.58 0.35 -1.31
C LEU A 159 -15.03 0.43 -0.79
N ASP A 160 -15.68 -0.70 -0.54
CA ASP A 160 -17.05 -0.71 -0.02
C ASP A 160 -17.11 -0.18 1.40
N MET A 161 -16.13 -0.55 2.22
CA MET A 161 -15.97 -0.04 3.57
C MET A 161 -15.63 1.46 3.59
N ALA A 162 -14.77 1.92 2.68
CA ALA A 162 -14.41 3.32 2.55
C ALA A 162 -15.61 4.22 2.21
N LYS A 163 -16.58 3.74 1.44
CA LYS A 163 -17.82 4.48 1.12
C LYS A 163 -18.75 4.66 2.33
N LYS A 164 -18.57 3.88 3.38
CA LYS A 164 -19.39 3.91 4.60
C LYS A 164 -18.79 4.78 5.71
N LEU A 165 -17.52 5.18 5.58
CA LEU A 165 -16.83 6.11 6.49
C LEU A 165 -17.28 7.56 6.24
#